data_AF-A0AAU9TRD8-F1
#
_entry.id   AF-A0AAU9TRD8-F1
#
_cell.length_a   1.000
_cell.length_b   1.000
_cell.length_c   1.000
_cell.angle_alpha   90.00
_cell.angle_beta   90.00
_cell.angle_gamma   90.00
#
_symmetry.space_group_name_H-M   'P 1'
#
loop_
_entity.id
_entity.type
_entity.pdbx_description
1 polymer ?
#
loop_
_entity_poly.entity_id
_entity_poly.type
_entity_poly.pdbx_seq_one_letter_code
_entity_poly.pdbx_strand_id
1 'polypeptide(L)'
;MDIDRAMRSLFDQLKGRLADNFFGSKVKTIFKNLTEDQRQKFISQAHIFFQRAITYLEERYDFGPDGIYKKFELLSLKSEELKLTWDVLSEFPCILKIEAAVDIDCLYSEFACLKTVFEVLPKDLPNDKIWAHFFRTNDSHDFVNLKKIVGFVLSIPTSNDFCERLFSLLNNLWTKERNKMSIDLIKAELQTRINFDASCADIISVLQSQDGEKLQKMAKSSEKYF
;
A
#
# COMPACT_ATOMS: atom_id res chain seq x y z
N MET A 1 -4.50 -5.33 -3.01
CA MET A 1 -3.86 -4.03 -3.30
C MET A 1 -4.08 -3.79 -4.76
N ASP A 2 -4.66 -2.65 -5.15
CA ASP A 2 -5.09 -2.41 -6.52
C ASP A 2 -4.09 -1.49 -7.27
N ILE A 3 -2.80 -1.61 -6.94
CA ILE A 3 -1.74 -0.74 -7.49
C ILE A 3 -1.58 -0.97 -8.98
N ASP A 4 -1.52 -2.22 -9.44
CA ASP A 4 -1.32 -2.53 -10.87
C ASP A 4 -2.48 -2.02 -11.70
N ARG A 5 -3.73 -2.26 -11.26
CA ARG A 5 -4.92 -1.70 -11.88
C ARG A 5 -4.89 -0.17 -11.96
N ALA A 6 -4.52 0.52 -10.86
CA ALA A 6 -4.47 1.98 -10.83
C ALA A 6 -3.39 2.53 -11.78
N MET A 7 -2.20 1.94 -11.77
CA MET A 7 -1.07 2.36 -12.62
C MET A 7 -1.37 2.13 -14.10
N ARG A 8 -1.92 0.96 -14.46
CA ARG A 8 -2.35 0.67 -15.84
C ARG A 8 -3.45 1.61 -16.30
N SER A 9 -4.46 1.86 -15.48
CA SER A 9 -5.53 2.80 -15.81
C SER A 9 -4.99 4.21 -16.08
N LEU A 10 -4.06 4.72 -15.25
CA LEU A 10 -3.45 6.03 -15.47
C LEU A 10 -2.64 6.04 -16.77
N PHE A 11 -1.83 5.01 -16.98
CA PHE A 11 -0.99 4.87 -18.15
C PHE A 11 -1.79 4.84 -19.46
N ASP A 12 -2.85 4.02 -19.51
CA ASP A 12 -3.73 3.90 -20.66
C ASP A 12 -4.48 5.20 -20.93
N GLN A 13 -4.93 5.90 -19.88
CA GLN A 13 -5.56 7.22 -20.02
C GLN A 13 -4.59 8.26 -20.60
N LEU A 14 -3.33 8.28 -20.18
CA LEU A 14 -2.33 9.19 -20.74
C LEU A 14 -2.04 8.88 -22.21
N LYS A 15 -1.87 7.59 -22.56
CA LYS A 15 -1.67 7.15 -23.94
C LYS A 15 -2.87 7.48 -24.83
N GLY A 16 -4.08 7.19 -24.38
CA GLY A 16 -5.31 7.52 -25.12
C GLY A 16 -5.46 9.02 -25.34
N ARG A 17 -5.21 9.85 -24.31
CA ARG A 17 -5.26 11.31 -24.44
C ARG A 17 -4.25 11.86 -25.43
N LEU A 18 -3.04 11.31 -25.45
CA LEU A 18 -2.00 11.68 -26.41
C LEU A 18 -2.41 11.30 -27.84
N ALA A 19 -2.90 10.08 -28.05
CA ALA A 19 -3.34 9.59 -29.36
C ALA A 19 -4.53 10.40 -29.91
N ASP A 20 -5.52 10.69 -29.05
CA ASP A 20 -6.76 11.37 -29.44
C ASP A 20 -6.64 12.90 -29.48
N ASN A 21 -5.45 13.47 -29.17
CA ASN A 21 -5.26 14.91 -28.96
C ASN A 21 -6.29 15.50 -27.98
N PHE A 22 -6.58 14.77 -26.90
CA PHE A 22 -7.57 15.17 -25.91
C PHE A 22 -6.95 15.86 -24.69
N PHE A 23 -7.15 17.17 -24.60
CA PHE A 23 -6.61 18.02 -23.53
C PHE A 23 -7.67 18.48 -22.51
N GLY A 24 -8.88 17.93 -22.58
CA GLY A 24 -10.02 18.30 -21.75
C GLY A 24 -10.99 19.28 -22.40
N SER A 25 -12.23 19.27 -21.93
CA SER A 25 -13.34 20.06 -22.51
C SER A 25 -13.12 21.57 -22.42
N LYS A 26 -12.55 22.06 -21.30
CA LYS A 26 -12.23 23.49 -21.11
C LYS A 26 -11.22 23.99 -22.15
N VAL A 27 -10.24 23.18 -22.50
CA VAL A 27 -9.23 23.53 -23.52
C VAL A 27 -9.88 23.70 -24.89
N LYS A 28 -10.82 22.81 -25.27
CA LYS A 28 -11.58 22.95 -26.52
C LYS A 28 -12.36 24.27 -26.60
N THR A 29 -12.91 24.73 -25.47
CA THR A 29 -13.60 26.03 -25.41
C THR A 29 -12.63 27.20 -25.58
N ILE A 30 -11.49 27.17 -24.87
CA ILE A 30 -10.45 28.21 -24.97
C ILE A 30 -9.90 28.29 -26.40
N PHE A 31 -9.69 27.15 -27.05
CA PHE A 31 -9.16 27.08 -28.41
C PHE A 31 -9.97 27.94 -29.37
N LYS A 32 -11.30 28.01 -29.26
CA LYS A 32 -12.16 28.84 -30.15
C LYS A 32 -11.70 30.30 -30.24
N ASN A 33 -11.05 30.82 -29.20
CA ASN A 33 -10.62 32.22 -29.10
C ASN A 33 -9.12 32.42 -29.37
N LEU A 34 -8.37 31.36 -29.69
CA LEU A 34 -6.92 31.42 -29.94
C LEU A 34 -6.61 31.39 -31.44
N THR A 35 -5.48 32.01 -31.81
CA THR A 35 -4.91 31.89 -33.15
C THR A 35 -4.37 30.48 -33.38
N GLU A 36 -4.17 30.09 -34.65
CA GLU A 36 -3.65 28.77 -34.98
C GLU A 36 -2.25 28.53 -34.39
N ASP A 37 -1.36 29.53 -34.46
CA ASP A 37 -0.01 29.46 -33.88
C ASP A 37 -0.04 29.19 -32.37
N GLN A 38 -0.93 29.88 -31.63
CA GLN A 38 -1.12 29.66 -30.20
C GLN A 38 -1.63 28.25 -29.89
N ARG A 39 -2.55 27.71 -30.70
CA ARG A 39 -3.06 26.35 -30.55
C ARG A 39 -1.95 25.33 -30.77
N GLN A 40 -1.18 25.47 -31.85
CA GLN A 40 -0.07 24.56 -32.16
C GLN A 40 1.00 24.60 -31.08
N LYS A 41 1.33 25.80 -30.57
CA LYS A 41 2.25 25.94 -29.45
C LYS A 41 1.75 25.22 -28.19
N PHE A 42 0.47 25.34 -27.85
CA PHE A 42 -0.10 24.60 -26.72
C PHE A 42 -0.06 23.09 -26.96
N ILE A 43 -0.49 22.62 -28.13
CA ILE A 43 -0.55 21.19 -28.47
C ILE A 43 0.83 20.57 -28.33
N SER A 44 1.89 21.21 -28.85
CA SER A 44 3.26 20.71 -28.71
C SER A 44 3.70 20.60 -27.25
N GLN A 45 3.38 21.57 -26.40
CA GLN A 45 3.71 21.52 -24.97
C GLN A 45 2.92 20.42 -24.25
N ALA A 46 1.63 20.24 -24.58
CA ALA A 46 0.79 19.21 -24.00
C ALA A 46 1.27 17.80 -24.41
N HIS A 47 1.71 17.63 -25.66
CA HIS A 47 2.33 16.39 -26.13
C HIS A 47 3.62 16.07 -25.36
N ILE A 48 4.51 17.06 -25.20
CA ILE A 48 5.74 16.91 -24.41
C ILE A 48 5.40 16.50 -22.97
N PHE A 49 4.38 17.11 -22.37
CA PHE A 49 3.93 16.73 -21.03
C PHE A 49 3.46 15.27 -20.96
N PHE A 50 2.56 14.85 -21.85
CA PHE A 50 2.06 13.47 -21.85
C PHE A 50 3.17 12.46 -22.11
N GLN A 51 4.06 12.73 -23.07
CA GLN A 51 5.22 11.88 -23.34
C GLN A 51 6.11 11.74 -22.10
N ARG A 52 6.46 12.85 -21.45
CA ARG A 52 7.25 12.82 -20.21
C ARG A 52 6.57 12.04 -19.09
N ALA A 53 5.26 12.22 -18.92
CA ALA A 53 4.50 11.48 -17.91
C ALA A 53 4.49 9.97 -18.22
N ILE A 54 4.26 9.58 -19.47
CA ILE A 54 4.30 8.18 -19.92
C ILE A 54 5.68 7.58 -19.69
N THR A 55 6.75 8.25 -20.14
CA THR A 55 8.14 7.80 -19.93
C THR A 55 8.47 7.68 -18.45
N TYR A 56 8.08 8.65 -17.63
CA TYR A 56 8.31 8.60 -16.19
C TYR A 56 7.70 7.35 -15.54
N LEU A 57 6.49 6.96 -15.98
CA LEU A 57 5.81 5.76 -15.51
C LEU A 57 6.53 4.49 -16.02
N GLU A 58 6.89 4.42 -17.31
CA GLU A 58 7.60 3.27 -17.89
C GLU A 58 8.96 3.02 -17.22
N GLU A 59 9.66 4.07 -16.79
CA GLU A 59 10.94 3.96 -16.08
C GLU A 59 10.81 3.44 -14.65
N ARG A 60 9.64 3.57 -14.02
CA ARG A 60 9.45 3.35 -12.58
C ARG A 60 8.46 2.25 -12.24
N TYR A 61 7.70 1.79 -13.23
CA TYR A 61 6.68 0.78 -13.05
C TYR A 61 6.79 -0.28 -14.14
N ASP A 62 6.82 -1.54 -13.71
CA ASP A 62 6.84 -2.67 -14.62
C ASP A 62 5.43 -2.98 -15.13
N PHE A 63 5.12 -2.50 -16.33
CA PHE A 63 3.87 -2.80 -17.03
C PHE A 63 3.87 -4.18 -17.72
N GLY A 64 4.96 -4.93 -17.62
CA GLY A 64 5.09 -6.27 -18.17
C GLY A 64 4.06 -7.25 -17.63
N PRO A 65 3.88 -8.40 -18.30
CA PRO A 65 2.93 -9.44 -17.88
C PRO A 65 3.30 -10.07 -16.53
N ASP A 66 4.58 -9.99 -16.13
CA ASP A 66 5.16 -10.62 -14.94
C ASP A 66 5.51 -9.62 -13.82
N GLY A 67 5.04 -8.38 -13.92
CA GLY A 67 5.31 -7.32 -12.95
C GLY A 67 4.88 -7.70 -11.54
N ILE A 68 5.71 -7.35 -10.55
CA ILE A 68 5.54 -7.74 -9.14
C ILE A 68 4.17 -7.36 -8.56
N TYR A 69 3.68 -6.15 -8.85
CA TYR A 69 2.41 -5.67 -8.31
C TYR A 69 1.20 -6.40 -8.90
N LYS A 70 1.32 -6.92 -10.13
CA LYS A 70 0.30 -7.79 -10.73
C LYS A 70 0.24 -9.14 -10.01
N LYS A 71 1.39 -9.69 -9.61
CA LYS A 71 1.44 -10.89 -8.76
C LYS A 71 0.81 -10.62 -7.39
N PHE A 72 1.06 -9.44 -6.80
CA PHE A 72 0.46 -9.05 -5.52
C PHE A 72 -1.07 -8.91 -5.59
N GLU A 73 -1.65 -8.53 -6.73
CA GLU A 73 -3.10 -8.54 -6.94
C GLU A 73 -3.71 -9.93 -6.79
N LEU A 74 -2.95 -11.00 -7.07
CA LEU A 74 -3.43 -12.38 -6.96
C LEU A 74 -3.62 -12.82 -5.49
N LEU A 75 -3.04 -12.12 -4.52
CA LEU A 75 -3.34 -12.30 -3.09
C LEU A 75 -4.70 -11.69 -2.68
N SER A 76 -5.45 -11.10 -3.62
CA SER A 76 -6.80 -10.62 -3.35
C SER A 76 -7.78 -11.78 -3.21
N LEU A 77 -8.41 -11.90 -2.04
CA LEU A 77 -9.43 -12.91 -1.74
C LEU A 77 -10.86 -12.44 -2.03
N LYS A 78 -11.01 -11.26 -2.67
CA LYS A 78 -12.32 -10.63 -2.95
C LYS A 78 -13.05 -11.19 -4.17
N SER A 79 -12.34 -11.91 -5.05
CA SER A 79 -12.94 -12.45 -6.28
C SER A 79 -13.88 -13.62 -5.96
N GLU A 80 -14.83 -13.89 -6.86
CA GLU A 80 -15.70 -15.07 -6.79
C GLU A 80 -14.89 -16.36 -6.83
N GLU A 81 -13.82 -16.39 -7.64
CA GLU A 81 -12.90 -17.52 -7.74
C GLU A 81 -11.52 -17.19 -7.14
N LEU A 82 -10.85 -18.20 -6.59
CA LEU A 82 -9.49 -18.04 -6.06
C LEU A 82 -8.48 -17.96 -7.21
N LYS A 83 -8.04 -16.74 -7.51
CA LYS A 83 -7.04 -16.46 -8.55
C LYS A 83 -5.61 -16.84 -8.15
N LEU A 84 -5.35 -16.96 -6.84
CA LEU A 84 -4.04 -17.35 -6.33
C LEU A 84 -3.77 -18.82 -6.64
N THR A 85 -2.76 -19.09 -7.47
CA THR A 85 -2.29 -20.44 -7.76
C THR A 85 -1.09 -20.81 -6.89
N TRP A 86 -0.79 -22.11 -6.82
CA TRP A 86 0.41 -22.57 -6.13
C TRP A 86 1.68 -22.04 -6.80
N ASP A 87 1.78 -22.10 -8.12
CA ASP A 87 2.97 -21.65 -8.86
C ASP A 87 3.29 -20.19 -8.51
N VAL A 88 2.27 -19.33 -8.54
CA VAL A 88 2.38 -17.93 -8.15
C VAL A 88 2.78 -17.79 -6.68
N LEU A 89 2.10 -18.49 -5.76
CA LEU A 89 2.39 -18.39 -4.33
C LEU A 89 3.82 -18.82 -3.99
N SER A 90 4.32 -19.87 -4.65
CA SER A 90 5.66 -20.44 -4.43
C SER A 90 6.79 -19.50 -4.83
N GLU A 91 6.52 -18.52 -5.70
CA GLU A 91 7.50 -17.51 -6.11
C GLU A 91 7.66 -16.37 -5.09
N PHE A 92 6.66 -16.12 -4.23
CA PHE A 92 6.67 -14.98 -3.30
C PHE A 92 7.88 -14.94 -2.38
N PRO A 93 8.33 -16.04 -1.76
CA PRO A 93 9.50 -16.01 -0.90
C PRO A 93 10.74 -15.45 -1.62
N CYS A 94 10.93 -15.79 -2.89
CA CYS A 94 12.03 -15.28 -3.71
C CYS A 94 11.85 -13.81 -4.11
N ILE A 95 10.65 -13.46 -4.56
CA ILE A 95 10.29 -12.08 -4.92
C ILE A 95 10.49 -11.12 -3.75
N LEU A 96 10.12 -11.55 -2.54
CA LEU A 96 10.18 -10.77 -1.31
C LEU A 96 11.53 -10.86 -0.60
N LYS A 97 12.44 -11.75 -1.05
CA LYS A 97 13.74 -12.03 -0.42
C LYS A 97 13.63 -12.52 1.03
N ILE A 98 12.68 -13.43 1.28
CA ILE A 98 12.37 -14.01 2.59
C ILE A 98 12.43 -15.55 2.59
N GLU A 99 13.13 -16.15 1.62
CA GLU A 99 13.22 -17.61 1.44
C GLU A 99 13.69 -18.30 2.72
N ALA A 100 14.67 -17.74 3.42
CA ALA A 100 15.19 -18.30 4.67
C ALA A 100 14.16 -18.28 5.83
N ALA A 101 13.12 -17.45 5.73
CA ALA A 101 12.09 -17.30 6.75
C ALA A 101 10.81 -18.10 6.44
N VAL A 102 10.72 -18.74 5.26
CA VAL A 102 9.51 -19.44 4.81
C VAL A 102 9.81 -20.91 4.56
N ASP A 103 9.05 -21.78 5.22
CA ASP A 103 9.04 -23.21 4.92
C ASP A 103 8.04 -23.47 3.78
N ILE A 104 8.55 -23.91 2.64
CA ILE A 104 7.76 -24.12 1.40
C ILE A 104 6.78 -25.29 1.53
N ASP A 105 7.16 -26.37 2.22
CA ASP A 105 6.30 -27.55 2.37
C ASP A 105 5.13 -27.23 3.31
N CYS A 106 5.42 -26.50 4.39
CA CYS A 106 4.39 -25.96 5.27
C CYS A 106 3.50 -24.94 4.55
N LEU A 107 4.08 -24.06 3.73
CA LEU A 107 3.33 -23.08 2.93
C LEU A 107 2.34 -23.77 1.98
N TYR A 108 2.72 -24.88 1.34
CA TYR A 108 1.80 -25.66 0.50
C TYR A 108 0.60 -26.18 1.30
N SER A 109 0.87 -26.71 2.49
CA SER A 109 -0.17 -27.22 3.39
C SER A 109 -1.13 -26.11 3.83
N GLU A 110 -0.59 -24.95 4.17
CA GLU A 110 -1.36 -23.73 4.49
C GLU A 110 -2.22 -23.26 3.31
N PHE A 111 -1.67 -23.26 2.09
CA PHE A 111 -2.40 -22.93 0.87
C PHE A 111 -3.52 -23.94 0.57
N ALA A 112 -3.27 -25.23 0.80
CA ALA A 112 -4.30 -26.26 0.63
C ALA A 112 -5.50 -26.00 1.56
N CYS A 113 -5.25 -25.58 2.81
CA CYS A 113 -6.31 -25.18 3.73
C CYS A 113 -7.04 -23.92 3.28
N LEU A 114 -6.34 -22.90 2.77
CA LEU A 114 -7.01 -21.72 2.19
C LEU A 114 -8.03 -22.10 1.11
N LYS A 115 -7.66 -23.03 0.22
CA LYS A 115 -8.56 -23.49 -0.86
C LYS A 115 -9.85 -24.12 -0.33
N THR A 116 -9.82 -24.83 0.80
CA THR A 116 -11.02 -25.51 1.32
C THR A 116 -12.03 -24.55 1.94
N VAL A 117 -11.58 -23.40 2.44
CA VAL A 117 -12.43 -22.41 3.10
C VAL A 117 -12.67 -21.15 2.26
N PHE A 118 -12.04 -21.03 1.09
CA PHE A 118 -12.07 -19.81 0.28
C PHE A 118 -13.50 -19.33 -0.05
N GLU A 119 -14.39 -20.25 -0.43
CA GLU A 119 -15.76 -19.96 -0.85
C GLU A 119 -16.62 -19.36 0.27
N VAL A 120 -16.32 -19.68 1.53
CA VAL A 120 -17.09 -19.21 2.69
C VAL A 120 -16.52 -17.94 3.33
N LEU A 121 -15.43 -17.39 2.79
CA LEU A 121 -14.84 -16.15 3.31
C LEU A 121 -15.73 -14.93 3.02
N PRO A 122 -15.78 -13.94 3.94
CA PRO A 122 -16.62 -12.75 3.81
C PRO A 122 -16.09 -11.78 2.73
N LYS A 123 -16.53 -11.95 1.48
CA LYS A 123 -16.03 -11.20 0.30
C LYS A 123 -16.40 -9.71 0.29
N ASP A 124 -17.35 -9.31 1.11
CA ASP A 124 -17.81 -7.93 1.30
C ASP A 124 -16.78 -7.05 2.03
N LEU A 125 -15.87 -7.67 2.78
CA LEU A 125 -14.86 -6.94 3.56
C LEU A 125 -13.68 -6.43 2.70
N PRO A 126 -12.94 -5.42 3.19
CA PRO A 126 -11.62 -5.09 2.65
C PRO A 126 -10.67 -6.30 2.69
N ASN A 127 -9.78 -6.41 1.70
CA ASN A 127 -8.96 -7.62 1.52
C ASN A 127 -8.10 -7.99 2.75
N ASP A 128 -7.53 -6.99 3.42
CA ASP A 128 -6.78 -7.15 4.67
C ASP A 128 -7.65 -7.76 5.79
N LYS A 129 -8.93 -7.37 5.86
CA LYS A 129 -9.90 -7.90 6.82
C LYS A 129 -10.33 -9.32 6.47
N ILE A 130 -10.40 -9.67 5.19
CA ILE A 130 -10.65 -11.06 4.75
C ILE A 130 -9.49 -11.97 5.21
N TRP A 131 -8.25 -11.56 4.95
CA TRP A 131 -7.07 -12.28 5.43
C TRP A 131 -7.04 -12.40 6.96
N ALA A 132 -7.32 -11.31 7.68
CA ALA A 132 -7.40 -11.35 9.14
C ALA A 132 -8.51 -12.30 9.64
N HIS A 133 -9.67 -12.33 8.97
CA HIS A 133 -10.75 -13.27 9.30
C HIS A 133 -10.32 -14.73 9.07
N PHE A 134 -9.68 -15.01 7.92
CA PHE A 134 -9.14 -16.33 7.62
C PHE A 134 -8.16 -16.80 8.71
N PHE A 135 -7.22 -15.96 9.11
CA PHE A 135 -6.22 -16.33 10.13
C PHE A 135 -6.78 -16.48 11.56
N ARG A 136 -7.93 -15.86 11.88
CA ARG A 136 -8.57 -15.94 13.20
C ARG A 136 -9.60 -17.04 13.35
N THR A 137 -10.14 -17.53 12.24
CA THR A 137 -11.25 -18.51 12.27
C THR A 137 -10.73 -19.93 12.14
N ASN A 138 -9.47 -20.10 11.75
CA ASN A 138 -8.84 -21.39 11.48
C ASN A 138 -7.73 -21.69 12.51
N ASP A 139 -7.98 -21.39 13.79
CA ASP A 139 -6.99 -21.48 14.88
C ASP A 139 -6.38 -22.88 15.09
N SER A 140 -6.97 -23.94 14.52
CA SER A 140 -6.42 -25.29 14.54
C SER A 140 -5.15 -25.46 13.69
N HIS A 141 -4.87 -24.50 12.79
CA HIS A 141 -3.69 -24.48 11.95
C HIS A 141 -2.94 -23.16 12.14
N ASP A 142 -1.63 -23.24 12.39
CA ASP A 142 -0.81 -22.04 12.39
C ASP A 142 -0.34 -21.70 10.97
N PHE A 143 -0.92 -20.64 10.40
CA PHE A 143 -0.59 -20.15 9.06
C PHE A 143 0.68 -19.28 9.05
N VAL A 144 1.76 -19.77 9.65
CA VAL A 144 2.98 -18.98 9.88
C VAL A 144 3.54 -18.43 8.58
N ASN A 145 3.59 -19.25 7.53
CA ASN A 145 4.25 -18.91 6.28
C ASN A 145 3.40 -17.95 5.45
N LEU A 146 2.09 -18.21 5.38
CA LEU A 146 1.14 -17.37 4.68
C LEU A 146 0.98 -16.02 5.38
N LYS A 147 0.99 -15.97 6.73
CA LYS A 147 1.03 -14.72 7.50
C LYS A 147 2.27 -13.89 7.17
N LYS A 148 3.45 -14.52 7.06
CA LYS A 148 4.70 -13.81 6.68
C LYS A 148 4.57 -13.19 5.29
N ILE A 149 4.13 -13.95 4.29
CA ILE A 149 3.99 -13.46 2.90
C ILE A 149 2.93 -12.37 2.80
N VAL A 150 1.70 -12.66 3.27
CA VAL A 150 0.57 -11.74 3.18
C VAL A 150 0.84 -10.49 4.01
N GLY A 151 1.37 -10.65 5.23
CA GLY A 151 1.73 -9.53 6.11
C GLY A 151 2.78 -8.63 5.48
N PHE A 152 3.83 -9.21 4.88
CA PHE A 152 4.85 -8.44 4.17
C PHE A 152 4.23 -7.64 3.02
N VAL A 153 3.47 -8.31 2.15
CA VAL A 153 2.88 -7.65 0.97
C VAL A 153 1.89 -6.55 1.37
N LEU A 154 1.04 -6.78 2.36
CA LEU A 154 0.07 -5.79 2.84
C LEU A 154 0.72 -4.65 3.65
N SER A 155 1.96 -4.84 4.12
CA SER A 155 2.74 -3.78 4.78
C SER A 155 3.39 -2.79 3.79
N ILE A 156 3.43 -3.12 2.50
CA ILE A 156 3.97 -2.23 1.47
C ILE A 156 3.00 -1.06 1.30
N PRO A 157 3.41 0.18 1.65
CA PRO A 157 2.52 1.32 1.54
C PRO A 157 2.19 1.59 0.07
N THR A 158 0.90 1.69 -0.24
CA THR A 158 0.42 1.94 -1.61
C THR A 158 0.33 3.43 -1.95
N SER A 159 0.56 4.31 -0.97
CA SER A 159 0.51 5.77 -1.13
C SER A 159 1.48 6.45 -0.19
N ASN A 160 1.89 7.66 -0.55
CA ASN A 160 2.67 8.53 0.32
C ASN A 160 1.81 9.27 1.34
N ASP A 161 0.48 9.16 1.31
CA ASP A 161 -0.44 9.91 2.17
C ASP A 161 -0.11 9.78 3.66
N PHE A 162 0.33 8.59 4.09
CA PHE A 162 0.77 8.38 5.46
C PHE A 162 2.06 9.16 5.78
N CYS A 163 3.04 9.12 4.88
CA CYS A 163 4.27 9.90 5.00
C CYS A 163 4.00 11.41 4.95
N GLU A 164 3.08 11.87 4.09
CA GLU A 164 2.68 13.27 4.01
C GLU A 164 1.96 13.74 5.27
N ARG A 165 1.12 12.90 5.87
CA ARG A 165 0.50 13.16 7.18
C ARG A 165 1.57 13.25 8.27
N LEU A 166 2.53 12.33 8.27
CA LEU A 166 3.68 12.34 9.18
C LEU A 166 4.50 13.62 9.01
N PHE A 167 4.80 14.04 7.78
CA PHE A 167 5.53 15.28 7.50
C PHE A 167 4.74 16.53 7.92
N SER A 168 3.42 16.51 7.76
CA SER A 168 2.56 17.59 8.22
C SER A 168 2.59 17.72 9.75
N LEU A 169 2.53 16.58 10.47
CA LEU A 169 2.69 16.54 11.93
C LEU A 169 4.09 17.02 12.35
N LEU A 170 5.14 16.55 11.67
CA LEU A 170 6.52 17.00 11.88
C LEU A 170 6.66 18.52 11.72
N ASN A 171 6.10 19.10 10.65
CA ASN A 171 6.15 20.54 10.40
C ASN A 171 5.43 21.35 11.49
N ASN A 172 4.35 20.81 12.06
CA ASN A 172 3.66 21.43 13.20
C ASN A 172 4.45 21.34 14.51
N LEU A 173 5.27 20.30 14.69
CA LEU A 173 6.16 20.18 15.86
C LEU A 173 7.42 21.02 15.69
N TRP A 174 7.92 21.15 14.47
CA TRP A 174 9.13 21.86 14.10
C TRP A 174 8.84 23.32 13.68
N THR A 175 8.23 24.09 14.58
CA THR A 175 8.01 25.53 14.36
C THR A 175 9.19 26.36 14.89
N LYS A 176 9.38 27.58 14.35
CA LYS A 176 10.46 28.50 14.78
C LYS A 176 10.47 28.79 16.29
N GLU A 177 9.32 28.69 16.95
CA GLU A 177 9.12 28.89 18.38
C GLU A 177 9.45 27.63 19.21
N ARG A 178 9.35 26.43 18.62
CA ARG A 178 9.65 25.12 19.22
C ARG A 178 11.01 24.52 18.80
N ASN A 179 11.86 25.30 18.13
CA ASN A 179 13.16 24.92 17.56
C ASN A 179 14.24 24.37 18.54
N LYS A 180 13.92 24.11 19.81
CA LYS A 180 14.84 23.52 20.81
C LYS A 180 14.52 22.07 21.19
N MET A 181 13.54 21.46 20.55
CA MET A 181 13.15 20.07 20.85
C MET A 181 14.19 19.10 20.31
N SER A 182 14.63 18.13 21.12
CA SER A 182 15.56 17.10 20.64
C SER A 182 14.86 16.19 19.63
N ILE A 183 15.64 15.60 18.72
CA ILE A 183 15.13 14.64 17.73
C ILE A 183 14.43 13.46 18.42
N ASP A 184 14.95 13.00 19.55
CA ASP A 184 14.36 11.89 20.31
C ASP A 184 12.99 12.25 20.88
N LEU A 185 12.82 13.47 21.37
CA LEU A 185 11.52 13.94 21.87
C LEU A 185 10.51 14.09 20.74
N ILE A 186 10.92 14.61 19.58
CA ILE A 186 10.07 14.69 18.38
C ILE A 186 9.63 13.29 17.92
N LYS A 187 10.56 12.32 17.88
CA LYS A 187 10.24 10.93 17.53
C LYS A 187 9.25 10.31 18.52
N ALA A 188 9.48 10.49 19.82
CA ALA A 188 8.60 9.96 20.86
C ALA A 188 7.19 10.59 20.78
N GLU A 189 7.09 11.91 20.55
CA GLU A 189 5.80 12.59 20.40
C GLU A 189 5.05 12.10 19.15
N LEU A 190 5.74 11.95 18.02
CA LEU A 190 5.13 11.41 16.79
C LEU A 190 4.66 9.98 16.95
N GLN A 191 5.50 9.10 17.52
CA GLN A 191 5.13 7.72 17.78
C GLN A 191 3.92 7.63 18.70
N THR A 192 3.84 8.50 19.71
CA THR A 192 2.68 8.53 20.61
C THR A 192 1.42 9.00 19.86
N ARG A 193 1.50 10.11 19.11
CA ARG A 193 0.34 10.65 18.37
C ARG A 193 -0.18 9.74 17.26
N ILE A 194 0.69 8.94 16.65
CA ILE A 194 0.32 8.07 15.53
C ILE A 194 -0.24 6.74 16.00
N ASN A 195 0.29 6.20 17.10
CA ASN A 195 -0.09 4.86 17.58
C ASN A 195 -1.24 4.88 18.61
N PHE A 196 -1.51 6.02 19.26
CA PHE A 196 -2.60 6.16 20.22
C PHE A 196 -3.68 7.09 19.68
N ASP A 197 -4.84 6.54 19.38
CA ASP A 197 -6.07 7.29 19.10
C ASP A 197 -6.84 7.56 20.41
N ALA A 198 -6.17 8.24 21.34
CA ALA A 198 -6.71 8.54 22.66
C ALA A 198 -6.39 9.99 23.05
N SER A 199 -7.31 10.62 23.78
CA SER A 199 -7.05 11.95 24.33
C SER A 199 -5.97 11.88 25.42
N CYS A 200 -5.35 13.01 25.76
CA CYS A 200 -4.41 13.06 26.88
C CYS A 200 -5.06 12.66 28.22
N ALA A 201 -6.38 12.80 28.37
CA ALA A 201 -7.10 12.36 29.56
C ALA A 201 -7.29 10.83 29.58
N ASP A 202 -7.49 10.23 28.40
CA ASP A 202 -7.77 8.81 28.25
C ASP A 202 -6.51 7.95 28.12
N ILE A 203 -5.35 8.56 27.82
CA ILE A 203 -4.09 7.83 27.64
C ILE A 203 -3.71 7.02 28.88
N ILE A 204 -4.05 7.51 30.08
CA ILE A 204 -3.75 6.82 31.35
C ILE A 204 -4.58 5.54 31.45
N SER A 205 -5.86 5.57 31.11
CA SER A 205 -6.71 4.38 31.15
C SER A 205 -6.30 3.38 30.06
N VAL A 206 -5.90 3.86 28.88
CA VAL A 206 -5.32 3.02 27.82
C VAL A 206 -4.04 2.34 28.29
N LEU A 207 -3.12 3.05 28.94
CA LEU A 207 -1.87 2.49 29.45
C LEU A 207 -2.05 1.53 30.63
N GLN A 208 -3.13 1.68 31.41
CA GLN A 208 -3.51 0.79 32.50
C GLN A 208 -4.32 -0.44 32.05
N SER A 209 -4.72 -0.50 30.79
CA SER A 209 -5.36 -1.70 30.23
C SER A 209 -4.36 -2.86 30.13
N GLN A 210 -4.86 -4.10 30.00
CA GLN A 210 -3.99 -5.27 29.78
C GLN A 210 -3.09 -5.11 28.54
N ASP A 211 -3.57 -4.46 27.48
CA ASP A 211 -2.79 -4.19 26.28
C ASP A 211 -1.75 -3.07 26.53
N GLY A 212 -2.12 -2.06 27.33
CA GLY A 212 -1.22 -1.01 27.79
C GLY A 212 -0.06 -1.54 28.63
N GLU A 213 -0.31 -2.49 29.54
CA GLU A 213 0.73 -3.14 30.33
C GLU A 213 1.71 -3.95 29.46
N LYS A 214 1.19 -4.65 28.44
CA LYS A 214 2.04 -5.36 27.46
C LYS A 214 2.89 -4.38 26.67
N LEU A 215 2.31 -3.29 26.17
CA LEU A 215 3.04 -2.24 25.45
C LEU A 215 4.15 -1.62 26.31
N GLN A 216 3.89 -1.34 27.59
CA GLN A 216 4.90 -0.82 28.51
C GLN A 216 6.05 -1.81 28.75
N LYS A 217 5.74 -3.12 28.85
CA LYS A 217 6.78 -4.17 28.96
C LYS A 217 7.62 -4.24 27.69
N MET A 218 6.99 -4.22 26.52
CA MET A 218 7.69 -4.24 25.23
C MET A 218 8.57 -3.01 25.04
N ALA A 219 8.04 -1.81 25.33
CA ALA A 219 8.79 -0.55 25.22
C ALA A 219 10.01 -0.46 26.15
N LYS A 220 9.97 -1.14 27.30
CA LYS A 220 11.09 -1.24 28.25
C LYS A 220 12.04 -2.40 27.93
N SER A 221 11.62 -3.35 27.10
CA SER A 221 12.45 -4.49 26.72
C SER A 221 13.50 -4.07 25.69
N SER A 222 14.66 -4.72 25.72
CA SER A 222 15.71 -4.56 24.72
C SER A 222 15.40 -5.25 23.39
N GLU A 223 14.25 -5.93 23.28
CA GLU A 223 13.77 -6.51 22.04
C GLU A 223 13.22 -5.40 21.14
N LYS A 224 14.08 -4.88 20.27
CA LYS A 224 13.65 -4.00 19.18
C LYS A 224 12.74 -4.81 18.27
N TYR A 225 11.51 -4.33 18.08
CA TYR A 225 10.52 -4.75 17.09
C TYR A 225 11.05 -5.77 16.05
N PHE A 226 10.75 -7.04 16.26
CA PHE A 226 10.79 -8.12 15.27
C PHE A 226 9.59 -9.03 15.48
#